data_AF-A0A6J7JNY2-F1
#
_entry.id   AF-A0A6J7JNY2-F1
#
_cell.length_a   1.000
_cell.length_b   1.000
_cell.length_c   1.000
_cell.angle_alpha   90.00
_cell.angle_beta   90.00
_cell.angle_gamma   90.00
#
_symmetry.space_group_name_H-M   'P 1'
#
loop_
_entity.id
_entity.type
_entity.pdbx_description
1 polymer ?
#
loop_
_entity_poly.entity_id
_entity_poly.type
_entity_poly.pdbx_seq_one_letter_code
_entity_poly.pdbx_strand_id
1 'polypeptide(L)'
;MLASLDRFRGREENPKPPIADSARRWLNETYRPIVEMIPQNARGRIEEAQFFHEVLEHRWYLSEREGHDVGLTFAAQSYIDDVAPFRRDSGVEMEANK
;
A
#
# COMPACT_ATOMS: atom_id res chain seq x y z
N MET A 1 -6.08 -5.13 1.55
CA MET A 1 -6.36 -5.01 0.10
C MET A 1 -7.86 -4.87 -0.21
N LEU A 2 -8.69 -5.90 -0.02
CA LEU A 2 -10.13 -5.85 -0.37
C LEU A 2 -10.89 -4.70 0.30
N ALA A 3 -10.70 -4.48 1.60
CA ALA A 3 -11.35 -3.39 2.33
C ALA A 3 -11.04 -1.98 1.77
N SER A 4 -9.87 -1.79 1.12
CA SER A 4 -9.51 -0.51 0.51
C SER A 4 -10.23 -0.27 -0.83
N LEU A 5 -10.46 -1.34 -1.61
CA LEU A 5 -11.29 -1.31 -2.80
C LEU A 5 -12.76 -1.04 -2.44
N ASP A 6 -13.26 -1.70 -1.40
CA ASP A 6 -14.63 -1.47 -0.92
C ASP A 6 -14.85 -0.01 -0.49
N ARG A 7 -13.89 0.58 0.22
CA ARG A 7 -13.93 2.00 0.60
C ARG A 7 -13.84 2.92 -0.61
N PHE A 8 -13.02 2.59 -1.61
CA PHE A 8 -12.94 3.33 -2.87
C PHE A 8 -14.30 3.33 -3.59
N ARG A 9 -14.85 2.14 -3.83
CA ARG A 9 -16.17 1.94 -4.45
C ARG A 9 -17.31 2.51 -3.61
N GLY A 10 -17.13 2.62 -2.29
CA GLY A 10 -18.06 3.26 -1.36
C GLY A 10 -18.33 4.73 -1.66
N ARG A 11 -17.37 5.42 -2.29
CA ARG A 11 -17.44 6.85 -2.63
C ARG A 11 -17.94 7.13 -4.05
N GLU A 12 -18.16 6.10 -4.86
CA GLU A 12 -18.67 6.26 -6.22
C GLU A 12 -20.17 6.59 -6.21
N GLU A 13 -20.59 7.43 -7.16
CA GLU A 13 -21.98 7.80 -7.36
C GLU A 13 -22.83 6.61 -7.81
N ASN A 14 -24.14 6.70 -7.56
CA ASN A 14 -25.09 5.69 -8.01
C ASN A 14 -25.67 6.06 -9.39
N PRO A 15 -25.87 5.08 -10.29
CA PRO A 15 -25.54 3.67 -10.12
C PRO A 15 -24.03 3.42 -10.17
N LYS A 16 -23.53 2.52 -9.31
CA LYS A 16 -22.10 2.22 -9.27
C LYS A 16 -21.64 1.60 -10.59
N PRO A 17 -20.43 1.92 -11.08
CA PRO A 17 -19.84 1.24 -12.24
C PRO A 17 -19.76 -0.28 -12.03
N PRO A 18 -19.51 -1.07 -13.09
CA PRO A 18 -19.13 -2.47 -12.94
C PRO A 18 -17.92 -2.63 -12.02
N ILE A 19 -17.87 -3.71 -11.23
CA ILE A 19 -16.81 -3.90 -10.23
C ILE A 19 -15.41 -3.94 -10.85
N ALA A 20 -15.28 -4.48 -12.07
CA ALA A 20 -14.02 -4.53 -12.80
C ALA A 20 -13.49 -3.11 -13.12
N ASP A 21 -14.37 -2.16 -13.44
CA ASP A 21 -13.97 -0.78 -13.71
C ASP A 21 -13.53 -0.07 -12.44
N SER A 22 -14.27 -0.21 -11.35
CA SER A 22 -13.87 0.35 -10.04
C SER A 22 -12.54 -0.25 -9.56
N ALA A 23 -12.33 -1.56 -9.75
CA ALA A 23 -11.09 -2.22 -9.40
C ALA A 23 -9.90 -1.70 -10.23
N ARG A 24 -10.08 -1.56 -11.54
CA ARG A 24 -9.06 -0.97 -12.43
C ARG A 24 -8.71 0.46 -12.02
N ARG A 25 -9.72 1.27 -11.69
CA ARG A 25 -9.51 2.64 -11.21
C ARG A 25 -8.80 2.68 -9.87
N TRP A 26 -9.25 1.89 -8.91
CA TRP A 26 -8.59 1.77 -7.61
C TRP A 26 -7.12 1.33 -7.73
N LEU A 27 -6.83 0.37 -8.63
CA LEU A 27 -5.46 -0.04 -8.92
C LEU A 27 -4.59 1.15 -9.37
N ASN A 28 -5.08 1.94 -10.33
CA ASN A 28 -4.31 3.05 -10.89
C ASN A 28 -4.27 4.29 -10.00
N GLU A 29 -5.35 4.58 -9.26
CA GLU A 29 -5.52 5.82 -8.51
C GLU A 29 -5.06 5.67 -7.04
N THR A 30 -5.03 4.45 -6.50
CA THR A 30 -4.75 4.20 -5.07
C THR A 30 -3.60 3.22 -4.88
N TYR A 31 -3.62 2.06 -5.54
CA TYR A 31 -2.62 1.02 -5.28
C TYR A 31 -1.26 1.36 -5.89
N ARG A 32 -1.21 1.57 -7.22
CA ARG A 32 0.02 1.82 -7.98
C ARG A 32 0.82 3.02 -7.48
N PRO A 33 0.22 4.19 -7.19
CA PRO A 33 0.98 5.34 -6.71
C PRO A 33 1.70 5.08 -5.39
N ILE A 34 1.19 4.14 -4.58
CA ILE A 34 1.78 3.80 -3.29
C ILE A 34 2.89 2.77 -3.45
N VAL A 35 2.65 1.66 -4.17
CA VAL A 35 3.68 0.63 -4.35
C VAL A 35 4.84 1.10 -5.23
N GLU A 36 4.61 2.07 -6.13
CA GLU A 36 5.68 2.69 -6.92
C GLU A 36 6.65 3.53 -6.07
N MET A 37 6.28 3.89 -4.84
CA MET A 37 7.17 4.55 -3.86
C MET A 37 8.23 3.61 -3.26
N ILE A 38 8.11 2.29 -3.46
CA ILE A 38 9.12 1.34 -2.99
C ILE A 38 10.49 1.71 -3.59
N PRO A 39 11.52 1.97 -2.75
CA PRO A 39 12.86 2.30 -3.21
C PRO A 39 13.42 1.26 -4.17
N GLN A 40 14.15 1.69 -5.20
CA GLN A 40 14.65 0.79 -6.25
C GLN A 40 15.49 -0.37 -5.70
N ASN A 41 16.28 -0.11 -4.65
CA ASN A 41 17.11 -1.11 -3.98
C ASN A 41 16.32 -2.13 -3.14
N ALA A 42 15.03 -1.89 -2.88
CA ALA A 42 14.13 -2.78 -2.16
C ALA A 42 13.14 -3.53 -3.07
N ARG A 43 13.05 -3.15 -4.36
CA ARG A 43 12.18 -3.83 -5.33
C ARG A 43 12.59 -5.29 -5.50
N GLY A 44 11.61 -6.19 -5.53
CA GLY A 44 11.82 -7.64 -5.62
C GLY A 44 12.20 -8.33 -4.31
N ARG A 45 12.51 -7.56 -3.25
CA ARG A 45 12.65 -8.09 -1.87
C ARG A 45 11.37 -7.93 -1.05
N ILE A 46 10.56 -6.94 -1.41
CA ILE A 46 9.29 -6.64 -0.76
C ILE A 46 8.18 -6.88 -1.79
N GLU A 47 7.26 -7.77 -1.45
CA GLU A 47 6.03 -7.98 -2.22
C GLU A 47 5.14 -6.74 -2.16
N GLU A 48 4.71 -6.23 -3.31
CA GLU A 48 3.94 -4.98 -3.41
C GLU A 48 2.64 -5.03 -2.59
N ALA A 49 1.95 -6.17 -2.62
CA ALA A 49 0.70 -6.36 -1.89
C ALA A 49 0.92 -6.33 -0.37
N GLN A 50 2.05 -6.87 0.09
CA GLN A 50 2.44 -6.82 1.49
C GLN A 50 2.81 -5.40 1.90
N PHE A 51 3.65 -4.71 1.13
CA PHE A 51 4.00 -3.32 1.38
C PHE A 51 2.74 -2.45 1.51
N PHE A 52 1.82 -2.57 0.56
CA PHE A 52 0.57 -1.81 0.60
C PHE A 52 -0.28 -2.14 1.82
N HIS A 53 -0.32 -3.41 2.25
CA HIS A 53 -1.03 -3.78 3.48
C HIS A 53 -0.42 -3.13 4.72
N GLU A 54 0.90 -3.16 4.85
CA GLU A 54 1.61 -2.58 6.01
C GLU A 54 1.48 -1.06 6.03
N VAL A 55 1.50 -0.40 4.87
CA VAL A 55 1.20 1.04 4.76
C VAL A 55 -0.22 1.37 5.25
N LEU A 56 -1.21 0.52 4.97
CA LEU A 56 -2.57 0.72 5.49
C LEU A 56 -2.62 0.64 7.02
N GLU A 57 -1.89 -0.28 7.63
CA GLU A 57 -1.80 -0.42 9.08
C GLU A 57 -1.05 0.76 9.70
N HIS A 58 0.07 1.16 9.10
CA HIS A 58 0.85 2.31 9.53
C HIS A 58 0.04 3.61 9.44
N ARG A 59 -0.75 3.78 8.37
CA ARG A 59 -1.68 4.91 8.25
C ARG A 59 -2.68 4.92 9.39
N TRP A 60 -3.24 3.77 9.77
CA TRP A 60 -4.18 3.69 10.89
C TRP A 60 -3.47 4.15 12.18
N TYR A 61 -2.31 3.59 12.50
CA TYR A 61 -1.54 3.97 13.68
C TYR A 61 -1.20 5.47 13.73
N LEU A 62 -0.71 6.03 12.62
CA LEU A 62 -0.42 7.47 12.51
C LEU A 62 -1.68 8.31 12.68
N SER A 63 -2.80 7.90 12.09
CA SER A 63 -4.05 8.65 12.18
C SER A 63 -4.62 8.67 13.60
N GLU A 64 -4.48 7.55 14.33
CA GLU A 64 -4.84 7.48 15.76
C GLU A 64 -3.97 8.44 16.58
N ARG A 65 -2.67 8.52 16.28
CA ARG A 65 -1.73 9.39 16.99
C ARG A 65 -1.95 10.87 16.72
N GLU A 66 -2.18 11.25 15.46
CA GLU A 66 -2.37 12.65 15.05
C GLU A 66 -3.83 13.14 15.24
N GLY A 67 -4.77 12.23 15.52
CA GLY A 67 -6.19 12.54 15.71
C GLY A 67 -6.96 12.86 14.41
N HIS A 68 -6.35 12.64 13.25
CA HIS A 68 -6.99 12.79 11.95
C HIS A 68 -6.35 11.87 10.90
N ASP A 69 -7.03 11.67 9.76
CA ASP A 69 -6.47 10.91 8.64
C ASP A 69 -5.22 11.62 8.07
N VAL A 70 -4.09 10.94 8.10
CA VAL A 70 -2.81 11.47 7.57
C VAL A 70 -2.64 11.24 6.05
N GLY A 71 -3.47 10.39 5.46
CA GLY A 71 -3.41 10.03 4.05
C GLY A 71 -2.37 8.94 3.72
N LEU A 72 -2.57 8.27 2.58
CA LEU A 72 -1.77 7.11 2.17
C LEU A 72 -0.34 7.48 1.77
N THR A 73 -0.15 8.57 1.03
CA THR A 73 1.19 8.98 0.56
C THR A 73 2.10 9.33 1.73
N PHE A 74 1.59 10.06 2.72
CA PHE A 74 2.35 10.38 3.93
C PHE A 74 2.70 9.12 4.72
N ALA A 75 1.71 8.23 4.92
CA ALA A 75 1.94 6.98 5.62
C ALA A 75 2.95 6.08 4.89
N ALA A 76 2.91 6.03 3.56
CA ALA A 76 3.88 5.27 2.76
C ALA A 76 5.30 5.81 2.94
N GLN A 77 5.47 7.13 2.89
CA GLN A 77 6.77 7.76 3.10
C GLN A 77 7.31 7.48 4.51
N SER A 78 6.51 7.72 5.56
CA SER A 78 6.91 7.42 6.94
C SER A 78 7.21 5.93 7.13
N TYR A 79 6.45 5.03 6.52
CA TYR A 79 6.74 3.59 6.60
C TYR A 79 8.10 3.23 5.97
N ILE A 80 8.42 3.81 4.81
CA ILE A 80 9.71 3.61 4.13
C ILE A 80 10.87 4.13 4.99
N ASP A 81 10.69 5.27 5.65
CA ASP A 81 11.75 5.92 6.42
C ASP A 81 11.94 5.27 7.80
N ASP A 82 10.84 4.91 8.48
CA ASP A 82 10.86 4.54 9.90
C ASP A 82 10.82 3.02 10.15
N VAL A 83 10.26 2.25 9.22
CA VAL A 83 9.93 0.82 9.46
C VAL A 83 10.67 -0.11 8.51
N ALA A 84 10.66 0.20 7.21
CA ALA A 84 11.29 -0.64 6.19
C ALA A 84 12.78 -0.96 6.46
N PRO A 85 13.63 -0.05 6.96
CA PRO A 85 15.05 -0.32 7.20
C PRO A 85 15.31 -1.35 8.31
N PHE A 86 14.36 -1.52 9.23
CA PHE A 86 14.49 -2.43 10.37
C PHE A 86 13.81 -3.78 10.13
N ARG A 87 13.14 -3.96 8.99
CA ARG A 87 12.61 -5.27 8.60
C ARG A 87 13.76 -6.20 8.28
N ARG A 88 13.69 -7.39 8.87
CA ARG A 88 14.41 -8.55 8.34
C ARG A 88 13.72 -8.94 7.03
N ASP A 89 14.51 -9.07 5.96
CA ASP A 89 14.05 -9.44 4.62
C ASP A 89 12.98 -10.53 4.75
N SER A 90 11.76 -10.21 4.32
CA SER A 90 10.64 -11.15 4.39
C SER A 90 10.76 -12.13 3.23
N GLY A 91 11.69 -13.08 3.37
CA GLY A 91 11.64 -14.38 2.72
C GLY A 91 11.51 -14.40 1.20
N VAL A 92 12.44 -13.78 0.48
CA VAL A 92 12.87 -14.34 -0.81
C VAL A 92 14.24 -14.96 -0.53
N GLU A 93 14.28 -16.29 -0.37
CA GLU A 93 15.54 -17.03 -0.49
C GLU A 93 16.10 -16.68 -1.87
N MET A 94 17.17 -15.87 -1.87
CA MET A 94 18.01 -15.69 -3.03
C MET A 94 18.57 -17.07 -3.36
N GLU A 95 18.00 -17.77 -4.35
CA GLU A 95 18.62 -18.98 -4.86
C GLU A 95 20.05 -18.62 -5.27
N ALA A 96 20.99 -19.18 -4.51
CA ALA A 96 22.40 -19.03 -4.71
C ALA A 96 22.77 -19.66 -6.05
N ASN A 97 23.31 -18.82 -6.92
CA ASN A 97 24.31 -19.08 -7.94
C ASN A 97 24.54 -20.55 -8.34
N LYS A 98 24.35 -20.85 -9.63
CA LYS A 98 25.15 -21.86 -10.31
C LYS A 98 25.57 -21.39 -11.70
#